data_AF-A0A351IP75-F1
#
_entry.id   AF-A0A351IP75-F1
#
_cell.length_a   1.000
_cell.length_b   1.000
_cell.length_c   1.000
_cell.angle_alpha   90.00
_cell.angle_beta   90.00
_cell.angle_gamma   90.00
#
_symmetry.space_group_name_H-M   'P 1'
#
loop_
_entity.id
_entity.type
_entity.pdbx_description
1 polymer ?
#
loop_
_entity_poly.entity_id
_entity_poly.type
_entity_poly.pdbx_seq_one_letter_code
_entity_poly.pdbx_strand_id
1 'polypeptide(L)'
;MKGRFLVSSNEDSAEGNVYADKSSLVLDWLLREGFSKESFSLREVAKEAGVSLGLVQRVFNILVLKGLLQVDGIRTAKRFSFNKPKELLESWLEHYSIVKKCKIRTYASALSGKSEWFKALKKSGLGSDVILALHSAAEALGLKNTNLEGLELYVLDPSIRPKLENALQLEPQERGYEVLLIEPYYKMLLKQNRKDGKEIGICQLLLAFLDLYHFPLRGQEQAEFIAQRAPELKRIYKSLKNK
;
A
#
# COMPACT_ATOMS: atom_id res chain seq x y z
N MET A 1 12.82 14.74 35.89
CA MET A 1 12.15 14.05 34.77
C MET A 1 11.25 15.05 34.05
N LYS A 2 11.52 15.33 32.77
CA LYS A 2 10.67 16.15 31.88
C LYS A 2 10.47 15.35 30.59
N GLY A 3 9.20 15.14 30.21
CA GLY A 3 8.80 14.28 29.10
C GLY A 3 9.19 14.84 27.73
N ARG A 4 9.85 14.00 26.92
CA ARG A 4 10.07 14.20 25.49
C ARG A 4 8.97 13.47 24.72
N PHE A 5 7.82 14.10 24.54
CA PHE A 5 6.80 13.66 23.58
C PHE A 5 6.10 14.85 22.94
N LEU A 6 6.87 15.79 22.40
CA LEU A 6 6.38 16.78 21.44
C LEU A 6 7.55 17.15 20.52
N VAL A 7 7.86 16.27 19.57
CA VAL A 7 8.51 16.71 18.33
C VAL A 7 7.40 16.75 17.29
N SER A 8 6.77 17.92 17.17
CA SER A 8 6.02 18.28 15.98
C SER A 8 7.01 18.26 14.82
N SER A 9 6.96 17.23 13.99
CA SER A 9 7.65 17.22 12.71
C SER A 9 7.01 18.30 11.83
N ASN A 10 7.57 19.50 11.87
CA ASN A 10 7.49 20.45 10.77
C ASN A 10 8.22 19.79 9.60
N GLU A 11 7.50 19.03 8.77
CA GLU A 11 7.94 18.74 7.40
C GLU A 11 7.41 19.87 6.53
N ASP A 12 8.33 20.55 5.85
CA ASP A 12 8.12 21.74 5.04
C ASP A 12 6.94 21.60 4.06
N SER A 13 5.97 22.49 4.22
CA SER A 13 4.70 22.49 3.51
C SER A 13 4.74 23.24 2.16
N ALA A 14 5.82 23.13 1.38
CA ALA A 14 5.96 23.85 0.10
C ALA A 14 6.13 22.96 -1.14
N GLU A 15 6.62 21.72 -0.99
CA GLU A 15 6.67 20.74 -2.07
C GLU A 15 5.50 19.75 -1.92
N GLY A 16 4.60 19.70 -2.91
CA GLY A 16 3.46 18.78 -2.85
C GLY A 16 3.94 17.34 -2.66
N ASN A 17 3.58 16.70 -1.54
CA ASN A 17 4.05 15.37 -1.19
C ASN A 17 3.73 14.35 -2.31
N VAL A 18 4.76 13.88 -3.02
CA VAL A 18 4.63 12.91 -4.12
C VAL A 18 4.18 11.53 -3.63
N TYR A 19 4.30 11.25 -2.32
CA TYR A 19 3.84 10.02 -1.66
C TYR A 19 2.47 10.19 -0.99
N ALA A 20 1.73 11.27 -1.31
CA ALA A 20 0.34 11.43 -0.87
C ALA A 20 -0.59 10.37 -1.48
N ASP A 21 -1.73 10.11 -0.82
CA ASP A 21 -2.71 9.07 -1.22
C ASP A 21 -3.15 9.17 -2.70
N LYS A 22 -3.43 10.37 -3.21
CA LYS A 22 -3.78 10.51 -4.64
C LYS A 22 -2.57 10.38 -5.56
N SER A 23 -1.41 10.87 -5.12
CA SER A 23 -0.16 10.83 -5.91
C SER A 23 0.36 9.40 -6.07
N SER A 24 0.07 8.50 -5.12
CA SER A 24 0.50 7.11 -5.17
C SER A 24 -0.02 6.34 -6.37
N LEU A 25 -1.16 6.74 -6.96
CA LEU A 25 -1.67 6.15 -8.22
C LEU A 25 -0.69 6.37 -9.38
N VAL A 26 -0.02 7.53 -9.42
CA VAL A 26 0.99 7.85 -10.43
C VAL A 26 2.26 7.04 -10.19
N LEU A 27 2.69 6.92 -8.93
CA LEU A 27 3.88 6.15 -8.57
C LEU A 27 3.69 4.65 -8.82
N ASP A 28 2.53 4.11 -8.47
CA ASP A 28 2.12 2.74 -8.74
C ASP A 28 2.09 2.47 -10.25
N TRP A 29 1.50 3.37 -11.05
CA TRP A 29 1.53 3.26 -12.51
C TRP A 29 2.96 3.26 -13.06
N LEU A 30 3.86 4.11 -12.54
CA LEU A 30 5.27 4.12 -12.98
C LEU A 30 5.97 2.78 -12.72
N LEU A 31 5.75 2.16 -11.55
CA LEU A 31 6.38 0.89 -11.18
C LEU A 31 5.76 -0.34 -11.87
N ARG A 32 4.46 -0.28 -12.20
CA ARG A 32 3.75 -1.38 -12.88
C ARG A 32 3.84 -1.30 -14.41
N GLU A 33 3.57 -0.13 -14.98
CA GLU A 33 3.46 0.07 -16.42
C GLU A 33 4.63 0.89 -16.98
N GLY A 34 4.92 2.02 -16.34
CA GLY A 34 5.86 3.02 -16.85
C GLY A 34 7.27 2.48 -17.07
N PHE A 35 7.78 1.63 -16.18
CA PHE A 35 9.12 1.03 -16.29
C PHE A 35 9.29 0.10 -17.50
N SER A 36 8.20 -0.40 -18.09
CA SER A 36 8.23 -1.23 -19.29
C SER A 36 8.06 -0.43 -20.58
N LYS A 37 7.81 0.88 -20.50
CA LYS A 37 7.65 1.76 -21.66
C LYS A 37 8.93 2.55 -21.91
N GLU A 38 9.33 2.70 -23.18
CA GLU A 38 10.48 3.55 -23.55
C GLU A 38 10.23 5.02 -23.20
N SER A 39 9.03 5.52 -23.50
CA SER A 39 8.59 6.85 -23.09
C SER A 39 7.07 6.97 -23.06
N PHE A 40 6.56 7.97 -22.33
CA PHE A 40 5.13 8.24 -22.17
C PHE A 40 4.85 9.75 -22.06
N SER A 41 3.60 10.13 -22.26
CA SER A 41 3.13 11.51 -22.11
C SER A 41 2.36 11.73 -20.81
N LEU A 42 2.22 12.99 -20.36
CA LEU A 42 1.40 13.32 -19.19
C LEU A 42 -0.07 12.91 -19.37
N ARG A 43 -0.63 13.04 -20.59
CA ARG A 43 -2.02 12.70 -20.88
C ARG A 43 -2.27 11.20 -20.84
N GLU A 44 -1.32 10.43 -21.35
CA GLU A 44 -1.35 8.97 -21.28
C GLU A 44 -1.39 8.49 -19.83
N VAL A 45 -0.47 8.98 -18.99
CA VAL A 45 -0.42 8.63 -17.57
C VAL A 45 -1.69 9.07 -16.83
N ALA A 46 -2.18 10.28 -17.10
CA ALA A 46 -3.41 10.78 -16.49
C ALA A 46 -4.61 9.87 -16.79
N LYS A 47 -4.72 9.41 -18.05
CA LYS A 47 -5.76 8.49 -18.48
C LYS A 47 -5.59 7.11 -17.85
N GLU A 48 -4.42 6.51 -17.96
CA GLU A 48 -4.17 5.13 -17.51
C GLU A 48 -4.17 4.99 -15.97
N ALA A 49 -3.64 5.97 -15.24
CA ALA A 49 -3.67 5.99 -13.78
C ALA A 49 -5.00 6.51 -13.20
N GLY A 50 -5.91 7.03 -14.03
CA GLY A 50 -7.22 7.53 -13.61
C GLY A 50 -7.15 8.79 -12.75
N VAL A 51 -6.24 9.72 -13.06
CA VAL A 51 -6.02 10.95 -12.29
C VAL A 51 -6.01 12.20 -13.18
N SER A 52 -6.17 13.38 -12.57
CA SER A 52 -6.11 14.64 -13.30
C SER A 52 -4.73 14.91 -13.90
N LEU A 53 -4.69 15.51 -15.09
CA LEU A 53 -3.44 15.93 -15.76
C LEU A 53 -2.56 16.82 -14.86
N GLY A 54 -3.16 17.74 -14.10
CA GLY A 54 -2.43 18.63 -13.19
C GLY A 54 -1.73 17.89 -12.04
N LEU A 55 -2.30 16.78 -11.55
CA LEU A 55 -1.65 15.93 -10.56
C LEU A 55 -0.42 15.25 -11.15
N VAL A 56 -0.56 14.65 -12.34
CA VAL A 56 0.56 14.01 -13.04
C VAL A 56 1.68 15.01 -13.28
N GLN A 57 1.36 16.20 -13.80
CA GLN A 57 2.35 17.24 -14.05
C GLN A 57 3.12 17.62 -12.78
N ARG A 58 2.42 17.79 -11.66
CA ARG A 58 3.06 18.12 -10.37
C ARG A 58 3.98 17.01 -9.90
N VAL A 59 3.51 15.75 -9.90
CA VAL A 59 4.30 14.60 -9.48
C VAL A 59 5.52 14.45 -10.40
N PHE A 60 5.35 14.54 -11.72
CA PHE A 60 6.43 14.39 -12.68
C PHE A 60 7.48 15.49 -12.56
N ASN A 61 7.07 16.75 -12.34
CA ASN A 61 8.02 17.83 -12.12
C ASN A 61 8.94 17.52 -10.92
N ILE A 62 8.38 17.04 -9.81
CA ILE A 62 9.17 16.68 -8.63
C ILE A 62 10.07 15.47 -8.92
N LEU A 63 9.56 14.45 -9.61
CA LEU A 63 10.36 13.27 -9.97
C LEU A 63 11.49 13.61 -10.96
N VAL A 64 11.29 14.57 -11.88
CA VAL A 64 12.35 15.08 -12.75
C VAL A 64 13.40 15.84 -11.93
N LEU A 65 12.98 16.71 -11.01
CA LEU A 65 13.90 17.42 -10.11
C LEU A 65 14.73 16.46 -9.25
N LYS A 66 14.13 15.36 -8.79
CA LYS A 66 14.82 14.27 -8.08
C LYS A 66 15.67 13.38 -8.98
N GLY A 67 15.68 13.61 -10.30
CA GLY A 67 16.42 12.80 -11.27
C GLY A 67 15.89 11.37 -11.40
N LEU A 68 14.63 11.11 -11.03
CA LEU A 68 13.94 9.82 -11.16
C LEU A 68 13.23 9.68 -12.52
N LEU A 69 12.84 10.79 -13.14
CA LEU A 69 12.34 10.85 -14.52
C LEU A 69 13.25 11.71 -15.38
N GLN A 70 13.39 11.33 -16.64
CA GLN A 70 14.00 12.17 -17.67
C GLN A 70 12.90 12.77 -18.56
N VAL A 71 13.17 13.93 -19.13
CA VAL A 71 12.23 14.63 -20.00
C VAL A 71 12.94 15.08 -21.28
N ASP A 72 12.34 14.73 -22.41
CA ASP A 72 12.79 15.12 -23.74
C ASP A 72 11.70 15.93 -24.44
N GLY A 73 12.12 16.81 -25.36
CA GLY A 73 11.22 17.65 -26.14
C GLY A 73 10.76 18.93 -25.42
N ILE A 74 9.99 19.76 -26.15
CA ILE A 74 9.63 21.12 -25.73
C ILE A 74 8.10 21.28 -25.70
N ARG A 75 7.59 22.06 -24.74
CA ARG A 75 6.16 22.40 -24.58
C ARG A 75 5.25 21.16 -24.62
N THR A 76 4.45 21.01 -25.67
CA THR A 76 3.43 19.96 -25.85
C THR A 76 4.01 18.65 -26.38
N ALA A 77 5.24 18.66 -26.90
CA ALA A 77 5.94 17.48 -27.37
C ALA A 77 6.77 16.80 -26.27
N LYS A 78 6.61 17.21 -24.99
CA LYS A 78 7.34 16.62 -23.87
C LYS A 78 7.00 15.13 -23.72
N ARG A 79 8.05 14.30 -23.73
CA ARG A 79 8.02 12.87 -23.46
C ARG A 79 8.84 12.61 -22.20
N PHE A 80 8.41 11.64 -21.42
CA PHE A 80 9.07 11.25 -20.17
C PHE A 80 9.52 9.81 -20.28
N SER A 81 10.70 9.51 -19.76
CA SER A 81 11.22 8.15 -19.63
C SER A 81 11.56 7.84 -18.17
N PHE A 82 11.40 6.58 -17.79
CA PHE A 82 11.57 6.10 -16.43
C PHE A 82 12.48 4.87 -16.38
N ASN A 83 13.72 5.08 -15.91
CA ASN A 83 14.75 4.05 -15.86
C ASN A 83 15.25 3.76 -14.43
N LYS A 84 14.60 4.35 -13.42
CA LYS A 84 15.00 4.27 -12.00
C LYS A 84 13.90 3.70 -11.08
N PRO A 85 13.35 2.50 -11.39
CA PRO A 85 12.29 1.91 -10.57
C PRO A 85 12.74 1.57 -9.16
N LYS A 86 14.00 1.17 -9.00
CA LYS A 86 14.60 0.86 -7.69
C LYS A 86 14.65 2.09 -6.80
N GLU A 87 15.27 3.17 -7.28
CA GLU A 87 15.40 4.42 -6.53
C GLU A 87 14.03 4.99 -6.16
N LEU A 88 13.02 4.88 -7.05
CA LEU A 88 11.66 5.29 -6.72
C LEU A 88 11.05 4.44 -5.59
N LEU A 89 11.21 3.11 -5.64
CA LEU A 89 10.69 2.20 -4.62
C LEU A 89 11.38 2.42 -3.28
N GLU A 90 12.71 2.53 -3.25
CA GLU A 90 13.51 2.84 -2.05
C GLU A 90 13.05 4.17 -1.44
N SER A 91 12.94 5.21 -2.25
CA SER A 91 12.49 6.52 -1.78
C SER A 91 11.05 6.49 -1.27
N TRP A 92 10.17 5.66 -1.84
CA TRP A 92 8.83 5.46 -1.31
C TRP A 92 8.87 4.79 0.07
N LEU A 93 9.67 3.74 0.24
CA LEU A 93 9.85 3.08 1.53
C LEU A 93 10.35 4.09 2.59
N GLU A 94 11.33 4.93 2.27
CA GLU A 94 11.84 5.94 3.21
C GLU A 94 10.75 6.89 3.74
N HIS A 95 9.77 7.25 2.90
CA HIS A 95 8.71 8.21 3.25
C HIS A 95 7.43 7.56 3.80
N TYR A 96 7.23 6.27 3.55
CA TYR A 96 6.03 5.55 3.94
C TYR A 96 6.32 4.46 4.97
N SER A 97 5.59 4.53 6.08
CA SER A 97 5.58 3.48 7.09
C SER A 97 4.15 3.27 7.55
N ILE A 98 3.66 2.04 7.43
CA ILE A 98 2.29 1.70 7.84
C ILE A 98 2.02 2.06 9.30
N VAL A 99 3.00 1.83 10.18
CA VAL A 99 2.88 2.12 11.62
C VAL A 99 2.79 3.62 11.92
N LYS A 100 3.29 4.48 11.02
CA LYS A 100 3.23 5.94 11.16
C LYS A 100 2.02 6.57 10.46
N LYS A 101 1.58 5.99 9.35
CA LYS A 101 0.59 6.61 8.43
C LYS A 101 -0.82 6.03 8.56
N CYS A 102 -0.97 4.79 9.02
CA CYS A 102 -2.26 4.13 9.16
C CYS A 102 -2.73 4.12 10.63
N LYS A 103 -4.05 4.05 10.84
CA LYS A 103 -4.59 3.79 12.19
C LYS A 103 -4.84 2.30 12.33
N ILE A 104 -4.11 1.68 13.25
CA ILE A 104 -4.12 0.24 13.48
C ILE A 104 -4.80 -0.03 14.81
N ARG A 105 -5.70 -1.02 14.84
CA ARG A 105 -6.35 -1.50 16.06
C ARG A 105 -6.23 -3.01 16.16
N THR A 106 -5.80 -3.46 17.33
CA THR A 106 -5.47 -4.84 17.67
C THR A 106 -6.61 -5.46 18.48
N TYR A 107 -7.00 -6.68 18.11
CA TYR A 107 -8.10 -7.39 18.74
C TYR A 107 -7.77 -8.87 18.95
N ALA A 108 -8.33 -9.43 20.02
CA ALA A 108 -8.63 -10.85 20.16
C ALA A 108 -10.01 -11.15 19.54
N SER A 109 -10.27 -12.41 19.18
CA SER A 109 -11.58 -12.87 18.73
C SER A 109 -12.01 -14.09 19.55
N ALA A 110 -13.29 -14.15 19.91
CA ALA A 110 -13.86 -15.36 20.51
C ALA A 110 -14.09 -16.50 19.49
N LEU A 111 -13.89 -16.22 18.18
CA LEU A 111 -13.99 -17.22 17.12
C LEU A 111 -12.66 -17.95 16.91
N SER A 112 -12.73 -19.24 16.58
CA SER A 112 -11.57 -20.13 16.45
C SER A 112 -10.90 -20.03 15.07
N GLY A 113 -10.08 -18.99 14.90
CA GLY A 113 -9.14 -18.86 13.78
C GLY A 113 -9.76 -18.52 12.42
N LYS A 114 -8.91 -18.52 11.38
CA LYS A 114 -9.23 -17.99 10.04
C LYS A 114 -10.53 -18.53 9.44
N SER A 115 -10.75 -19.84 9.49
CA SER A 115 -11.95 -20.46 8.89
C SER A 115 -13.25 -19.85 9.45
N GLU A 116 -13.32 -19.67 10.77
CA GLU A 116 -14.48 -19.07 11.42
C GLU A 116 -14.59 -17.58 11.15
N TRP A 117 -13.47 -16.84 11.15
CA TRP A 117 -13.47 -15.41 10.81
C TRP A 117 -13.98 -15.16 9.38
N PHE A 118 -13.51 -15.94 8.39
CA PHE A 118 -13.98 -15.83 7.01
C PHE A 118 -15.46 -16.21 6.87
N LYS A 119 -15.92 -17.24 7.59
CA LYS A 119 -17.34 -17.63 7.62
C LYS A 119 -18.20 -16.52 8.23
N ALA A 120 -17.76 -15.91 9.32
CA ALA A 120 -18.44 -14.81 9.99
C ALA A 120 -18.52 -13.55 9.11
N LEU A 121 -17.40 -13.15 8.47
CA LEU A 121 -17.38 -12.04 7.51
C LEU A 121 -18.36 -12.26 6.36
N LYS A 122 -18.35 -13.45 5.74
CA LYS A 122 -19.29 -13.80 4.67
C LYS A 122 -20.75 -13.76 5.14
N LYS A 123 -21.04 -14.32 6.32
CA LYS A 123 -22.41 -14.32 6.89
C LYS A 123 -22.91 -12.92 7.22
N SER A 124 -22.02 -12.03 7.69
CA SER A 124 -22.37 -10.64 8.02
C SER A 124 -22.67 -9.76 6.80
N GLY A 125 -22.26 -10.18 5.60
CA GLY A 125 -22.36 -9.38 4.39
C GLY A 125 -21.31 -8.26 4.27
N LEU A 126 -20.37 -8.16 5.23
CA LEU A 126 -19.33 -7.12 5.27
C LEU A 126 -18.10 -7.44 4.40
N GLY A 127 -18.10 -8.58 3.67
CA GLY A 127 -16.95 -9.01 2.87
C GLY A 127 -16.49 -7.95 1.87
N SER A 128 -17.43 -7.29 1.20
CA SER A 128 -17.16 -6.22 0.21
C SER A 128 -16.63 -4.92 0.82
N ASP A 129 -16.71 -4.77 2.14
CA ASP A 129 -16.30 -3.55 2.83
C ASP A 129 -14.87 -3.62 3.38
N VAL A 130 -14.26 -4.81 3.32
CA VAL A 130 -12.91 -5.06 3.80
C VAL A 130 -12.00 -5.62 2.72
N ILE A 131 -10.70 -5.43 2.91
CA ILE A 131 -9.66 -5.94 2.02
C ILE A 131 -8.58 -6.62 2.89
N LEU A 132 -8.16 -7.83 2.54
CA LEU A 132 -7.05 -8.51 3.20
C LEU A 132 -5.78 -7.68 3.04
N ALA A 133 -5.09 -7.43 4.15
CA ALA A 133 -3.86 -6.64 4.25
C ALA A 133 -2.69 -7.51 4.73
N LEU A 134 -1.46 -6.97 4.68
CA LEU A 134 -0.28 -7.54 5.32
C LEU A 134 -0.09 -9.06 5.05
N HIS A 135 0.07 -9.86 6.09
CA HIS A 135 0.32 -11.30 5.98
C HIS A 135 -0.89 -12.04 5.39
N SER A 136 -2.11 -11.62 5.72
CA SER A 136 -3.35 -12.14 5.11
C SER A 136 -3.41 -11.90 3.60
N ALA A 137 -2.96 -10.73 3.13
CA ALA A 137 -2.84 -10.45 1.70
C ALA A 137 -1.77 -11.33 1.05
N ALA A 138 -0.60 -11.43 1.67
CA ALA A 138 0.50 -12.27 1.17
C ALA A 138 0.08 -13.74 1.04
N GLU A 139 -0.67 -14.26 2.01
CA GLU A 139 -1.22 -15.62 1.96
C GLU A 139 -2.24 -15.79 0.83
N ALA A 140 -3.19 -14.86 0.69
CA ALA A 140 -4.19 -14.91 -0.37
C ALA A 140 -3.57 -14.79 -1.78
N LEU A 141 -2.40 -14.14 -1.90
CA LEU A 141 -1.61 -14.05 -3.12
C LEU A 141 -0.68 -15.27 -3.34
N GLY A 142 -0.70 -16.27 -2.45
CA GLY A 142 0.15 -17.47 -2.56
C GLY A 142 1.63 -17.21 -2.22
N LEU A 143 1.93 -16.16 -1.48
CA LEU A 143 3.28 -15.68 -1.17
C LEU A 143 3.61 -15.71 0.34
N LYS A 144 2.92 -16.52 1.15
CA LYS A 144 3.19 -16.67 2.60
C LYS A 144 4.58 -17.24 2.88
N ASN A 145 5.29 -16.64 3.83
CA ASN A 145 6.62 -17.06 4.30
C ASN A 145 6.71 -17.15 5.84
N THR A 146 5.61 -16.92 6.53
CA THR A 146 5.55 -16.97 8.00
C THR A 146 4.49 -17.96 8.44
N ASN A 147 4.58 -18.44 9.67
CA ASN A 147 3.56 -19.29 10.31
C ASN A 147 2.53 -18.46 11.10
N LEU A 148 2.41 -17.16 10.80
CA LEU A 148 1.45 -16.29 11.47
C LEU A 148 0.02 -16.61 10.98
N GLU A 149 -0.89 -16.73 11.93
CA GLU A 149 -2.29 -17.09 11.69
C GLU A 149 -3.28 -15.96 11.96
N GLY A 150 -2.79 -14.72 12.04
CA GLY A 150 -3.63 -13.53 12.19
C GLY A 150 -4.48 -13.21 10.96
N LEU A 151 -5.46 -12.33 11.17
CA LEU A 151 -6.30 -11.75 10.12
C LEU A 151 -6.14 -10.24 10.10
N GLU A 152 -5.54 -9.71 9.03
CA GLU A 152 -5.34 -8.28 8.86
C GLU A 152 -6.26 -7.74 7.78
N LEU A 153 -7.08 -6.74 8.13
CA LEU A 153 -8.11 -6.17 7.27
C LEU A 153 -7.96 -4.66 7.16
N TYR A 154 -7.95 -4.17 5.92
CA TYR A 154 -8.26 -2.78 5.64
C TYR A 154 -9.75 -2.52 5.77
N VAL A 155 -10.08 -1.45 6.51
CA VAL A 155 -11.44 -0.93 6.69
C VAL A 155 -11.52 0.42 5.98
N LEU A 156 -12.15 0.44 4.81
CA LEU A 156 -12.18 1.64 3.95
C LEU A 156 -13.13 2.72 4.48
N ASP A 157 -14.23 2.29 5.09
CA ASP A 157 -15.18 3.15 5.79
C ASP A 157 -15.12 2.87 7.31
N PRO A 158 -14.55 3.78 8.12
CA PRO A 158 -14.50 3.61 9.57
C PRO A 158 -15.87 3.40 10.24
N SER A 159 -16.98 3.81 9.59
CA SER A 159 -18.34 3.65 10.12
C SER A 159 -18.76 2.18 10.27
N ILE A 160 -18.16 1.27 9.49
CA ILE A 160 -18.49 -0.16 9.55
C ILE A 160 -17.73 -0.90 10.65
N ARG A 161 -16.77 -0.26 11.33
CA ARG A 161 -15.95 -0.89 12.37
C ARG A 161 -16.79 -1.55 13.47
N PRO A 162 -17.81 -0.91 14.08
CA PRO A 162 -18.60 -1.57 15.13
C PRO A 162 -19.33 -2.83 14.63
N LYS A 163 -19.70 -2.86 13.34
CA LYS A 163 -20.32 -4.03 12.72
C LYS A 163 -19.31 -5.17 12.55
N LEU A 164 -18.07 -4.86 12.17
CA LEU A 164 -16.98 -5.83 12.11
C LEU A 164 -16.65 -6.38 13.50
N GLU A 165 -16.53 -5.50 14.50
CA GLU A 165 -16.27 -5.87 15.90
C GLU A 165 -17.33 -6.86 16.39
N ASN A 166 -18.61 -6.59 16.14
CA ASN A 166 -19.69 -7.51 16.50
C ASN A 166 -19.66 -8.82 15.71
N ALA A 167 -19.52 -8.75 14.38
CA ALA A 167 -19.56 -9.92 13.51
C ALA A 167 -18.42 -10.91 13.78
N LEU A 168 -17.23 -10.38 14.10
CA LEU A 168 -16.03 -11.17 14.39
C LEU A 168 -15.82 -11.41 15.89
N GLN A 169 -16.75 -10.98 16.75
CA GLN A 169 -16.67 -11.10 18.21
C GLN A 169 -15.33 -10.58 18.75
N LEU A 170 -14.98 -9.36 18.35
CA LEU A 170 -13.69 -8.75 18.65
C LEU A 170 -13.68 -8.06 20.00
N GLU A 171 -12.60 -8.28 20.75
CA GLU A 171 -12.28 -7.57 21.98
C GLU A 171 -10.96 -6.82 21.81
N PRO A 172 -10.89 -5.50 22.10
CA PRO A 172 -9.64 -4.76 22.01
C PRO A 172 -8.54 -5.36 22.89
N GLN A 173 -7.32 -5.42 22.37
CA GLN A 173 -6.18 -6.01 23.08
C GLN A 173 -4.95 -5.10 23.01
N GLU A 174 -4.23 -4.93 24.12
CA GLU A 174 -3.05 -4.06 24.17
C GLU A 174 -1.77 -4.69 23.61
N ARG A 175 -1.65 -6.03 23.65
CA ARG A 175 -0.44 -6.76 23.24
C ARG A 175 -0.76 -7.89 22.28
N GLY A 176 -0.08 -7.91 21.13
CA GLY A 176 -0.35 -8.88 20.08
C GLY A 176 -1.71 -8.64 19.41
N TYR A 177 -2.09 -9.54 18.51
CA TYR A 177 -3.42 -9.56 17.90
C TYR A 177 -3.71 -10.92 17.30
N GLU A 178 -4.98 -11.24 17.21
CA GLU A 178 -5.51 -12.27 16.31
C GLU A 178 -6.13 -11.61 15.08
N VAL A 179 -6.82 -10.48 15.28
CA VAL A 179 -7.41 -9.68 14.21
C VAL A 179 -6.88 -8.25 14.28
N LEU A 180 -6.47 -7.72 13.14
CA LEU A 180 -5.97 -6.35 12.97
C LEU A 180 -6.90 -5.57 12.04
N LEU A 181 -7.53 -4.52 12.54
CA LEU A 181 -8.31 -3.59 11.71
C LEU A 181 -7.49 -2.34 11.41
N ILE A 182 -7.35 -2.01 10.13
CA ILE A 182 -6.47 -0.97 9.65
C ILE A 182 -7.29 0.06 8.87
N GLU A 183 -7.28 1.32 9.29
CA GLU A 183 -7.71 2.43 8.43
C GLU A 183 -6.52 2.82 7.52
N PRO A 184 -6.59 2.59 6.20
CA PRO A 184 -5.45 2.78 5.32
C PRO A 184 -5.15 4.26 5.04
N TYR A 185 -3.87 4.55 4.86
CA TYR A 185 -3.40 5.82 4.29
C TYR A 185 -3.65 5.86 2.77
N TYR A 186 -3.26 4.80 2.04
CA TYR A 186 -3.40 4.68 0.59
C TYR A 186 -4.78 4.18 0.14
N LYS A 187 -5.83 4.95 0.45
CA LYS A 187 -7.22 4.63 0.09
C LYS A 187 -7.43 4.58 -1.42
N MET A 188 -6.74 5.39 -2.21
CA MET A 188 -6.95 5.43 -3.66
C MET A 188 -6.47 4.16 -4.36
N LEU A 189 -5.31 3.62 -3.95
CA LEU A 189 -4.80 2.33 -4.47
C LEU A 189 -5.78 1.19 -4.18
N LEU A 190 -6.33 1.17 -2.96
CA LEU A 190 -7.31 0.15 -2.56
C LEU A 190 -8.65 0.27 -3.32
N LYS A 191 -9.09 1.49 -3.65
CA LYS A 191 -10.33 1.71 -4.41
C LYS A 191 -10.27 1.19 -5.84
N GLN A 192 -9.10 1.23 -6.48
CA GLN A 192 -8.92 0.67 -7.83
C GLN A 192 -9.09 -0.85 -7.88
N ASN A 193 -8.93 -1.54 -6.74
CA ASN A 193 -9.03 -2.99 -6.62
C ASN A 193 -10.35 -3.52 -6.07
N ARG A 194 -11.39 -2.66 -5.93
CA ARG A 194 -12.71 -3.15 -5.55
C ARG A 194 -13.29 -4.00 -6.69
N LYS A 195 -13.50 -5.28 -6.42
CA LYS A 195 -14.34 -6.15 -7.26
C LYS A 195 -15.81 -5.88 -6.94
N ASP A 196 -16.66 -5.92 -7.96
CA ASP A 196 -18.10 -5.95 -7.76
C ASP A 196 -18.51 -7.29 -7.14
N GLY A 197 -19.09 -7.29 -5.94
CA GLY A 197 -19.62 -8.49 -5.30
C GLY A 197 -19.40 -8.57 -3.79
N LYS A 198 -19.92 -9.64 -3.16
CA LYS A 198 -19.84 -9.92 -1.72
C LYS A 198 -18.48 -10.52 -1.27
N GLU A 199 -17.49 -10.55 -2.16
CA GLU A 199 -16.20 -11.17 -1.87
C GLU A 199 -15.29 -10.23 -1.09
N ILE A 200 -14.42 -10.83 -0.27
CA ILE A 200 -13.39 -10.10 0.45
C ILE A 200 -12.29 -9.73 -0.54
N GLY A 201 -11.96 -8.44 -0.62
CA GLY A 201 -10.89 -7.96 -1.48
C GLY A 201 -9.52 -8.43 -1.01
N ILE A 202 -8.54 -8.46 -1.93
CA ILE A 202 -7.13 -8.73 -1.62
C ILE A 202 -6.33 -7.47 -1.95
N CYS A 203 -5.46 -7.02 -1.04
CA CYS A 203 -4.60 -5.87 -1.29
C CYS A 203 -3.67 -6.13 -2.48
N GLN A 204 -3.44 -5.10 -3.29
CA GLN A 204 -2.49 -5.18 -4.41
C GLN A 204 -1.08 -5.47 -3.93
N LEU A 205 -0.34 -6.19 -4.76
CA LEU A 205 1.01 -6.69 -4.46
C LEU A 205 1.98 -5.58 -4.01
N LEU A 206 2.03 -4.45 -4.72
CA LEU A 206 2.93 -3.34 -4.38
C LEU A 206 2.59 -2.74 -3.01
N LEU A 207 1.31 -2.54 -2.71
CA LEU A 207 0.90 -1.97 -1.43
C LEU A 207 1.14 -2.96 -0.29
N ALA A 208 0.82 -4.24 -0.47
CA ALA A 208 1.15 -5.29 0.49
C ALA A 208 2.65 -5.32 0.80
N PHE A 209 3.51 -5.18 -0.21
CA PHE A 209 4.96 -5.05 -0.03
C PHE A 209 5.34 -3.81 0.79
N LEU A 210 4.86 -2.62 0.41
CA LEU A 210 5.15 -1.35 1.09
C LEU A 210 4.73 -1.38 2.57
N ASP A 211 3.58 -1.98 2.85
CA ASP A 211 3.03 -2.13 4.18
C ASP A 211 3.86 -3.08 5.04
N LEU A 212 4.12 -4.27 4.51
CA LEU A 212 4.88 -5.31 5.20
C LEU A 212 6.31 -4.86 5.51
N TYR A 213 6.94 -4.09 4.62
CA TYR A 213 8.34 -3.68 4.79
C TYR A 213 8.59 -2.96 6.12
N HIS A 214 7.64 -2.15 6.60
CA HIS A 214 7.71 -1.46 7.89
C HIS A 214 6.76 -2.04 8.95
N PHE A 215 6.15 -3.18 8.68
CA PHE A 215 5.29 -3.84 9.66
C PHE A 215 6.14 -4.67 10.64
N PRO A 216 5.87 -4.60 11.97
CA PRO A 216 6.48 -5.49 12.94
C PRO A 216 6.10 -6.96 12.68
N LEU A 217 6.52 -7.88 13.55
CA LEU A 217 6.16 -9.32 13.46
C LEU A 217 6.58 -9.99 12.14
N ARG A 218 7.86 -9.86 11.76
CA ARG A 218 8.43 -10.46 10.55
C ARG A 218 7.82 -9.90 9.25
N GLY A 219 7.25 -8.69 9.29
CA GLY A 219 6.77 -7.98 8.10
C GLY A 219 7.88 -7.80 7.05
N GLN A 220 9.05 -7.31 7.46
CA GLN A 220 10.17 -7.10 6.54
C GLN A 220 10.62 -8.42 5.85
N GLU A 221 10.74 -9.51 6.60
CA GLU A 221 11.06 -10.84 6.04
C GLU A 221 10.03 -11.28 4.99
N GLN A 222 8.74 -11.03 5.27
CA GLN A 222 7.65 -11.33 4.34
C GLN A 222 7.68 -10.44 3.09
N ALA A 223 8.00 -9.15 3.24
CA ALA A 223 8.15 -8.21 2.12
C ALA A 223 9.31 -8.59 1.21
N GLU A 224 10.47 -8.92 1.77
CA GLU A 224 11.63 -9.38 1.01
C GLU A 224 11.36 -10.70 0.28
N PHE A 225 10.63 -11.62 0.90
CA PHE A 225 10.19 -12.86 0.26
C PHE A 225 9.29 -12.60 -0.95
N ILE A 226 8.30 -11.71 -0.79
CA ILE A 226 7.42 -11.26 -1.88
C ILE A 226 8.27 -10.68 -3.02
N ALA A 227 9.19 -9.76 -2.71
CA ALA A 227 10.01 -9.08 -3.70
C ALA A 227 10.92 -10.04 -4.50
N GLN A 228 11.33 -11.16 -3.91
CA GLN A 228 12.18 -12.15 -4.60
C GLN A 228 11.38 -13.13 -5.48
N ARG A 229 10.08 -13.31 -5.22
CA ARG A 229 9.24 -14.32 -5.90
C ARG A 229 8.22 -13.73 -6.86
N ALA A 230 7.62 -12.59 -6.54
CA ALA A 230 6.61 -11.99 -7.39
C ALA A 230 7.28 -11.32 -8.61
N PRO A 231 6.97 -11.72 -9.86
CA PRO A 231 7.67 -11.22 -11.05
C PRO A 231 7.72 -9.68 -11.18
N GLU A 232 6.59 -9.03 -10.87
CA GLU A 232 6.42 -7.57 -10.95
C GLU A 232 7.36 -6.80 -10.02
N LEU A 233 7.59 -7.32 -8.80
CA LEU A 233 8.50 -6.72 -7.83
C LEU A 233 9.93 -7.22 -8.04
N LYS A 234 10.11 -8.48 -8.46
CA LYS A 234 11.42 -9.08 -8.69
C LYS A 234 12.22 -8.35 -9.75
N ARG A 235 11.58 -7.88 -10.82
CA ARG A 235 12.24 -7.05 -11.87
C ARG A 235 12.75 -5.71 -11.32
N ILE A 236 12.08 -5.16 -10.30
CA ILE A 236 12.50 -3.94 -9.60
C ILE A 236 13.59 -4.28 -8.58
N TYR A 237 13.37 -5.32 -7.77
CA TYR A 237 14.17 -5.67 -6.60
C TYR A 237 15.47 -6.42 -6.92
N LYS A 238 15.58 -7.19 -8.02
CA LYS A 238 16.84 -7.87 -8.39
C LYS A 238 18.00 -6.91 -8.66
N SER A 239 17.72 -5.64 -8.94
CA SER A 239 18.74 -4.59 -9.04
C SER A 239 19.33 -4.16 -7.68
N LEU A 240 18.89 -4.76 -6.55
CA LEU A 240 19.39 -4.47 -5.19
C LEU A 240 20.61 -5.28 -4.74
N LYS A 241 20.90 -6.46 -5.31
CA LYS A 241 21.97 -7.34 -4.80
C LYS A 241 23.30 -7.29 -5.56
N ASN A 242 23.45 -6.37 -6.52
CA ASN A 242 24.67 -6.23 -7.33
C ASN A 242 25.47 -4.95 -6.98
N LYS A 243 25.49 -4.53 -5.71
CA LYS A 243 26.45 -3.55 -5.21
C LYS A 243 27.26 -4.17 -4.07
#